data_AF-A0A2K5R7W9-F1
#
_entry.id   AF-A0A2K5R7W9-F1
#
_cell.length_a   1.000
_cell.length_b   1.000
_cell.length_c   1.000
_cell.angle_alpha   90.00
_cell.angle_beta   90.00
_cell.angle_gamma   90.00
#
_symmetry.space_group_name_H-M   'P 1'
#
loop_
_entity.id
_entity.type
_entity.pdbx_description
1 polymer ?
#
loop_
_entity_poly.entity_id
_entity_poly.type
_entity_poly.pdbx_seq_one_letter_code
_entity_poly.pdbx_strand_id
1 'polypeptide(L)'
;GQGPEGIARGPDGRPAPEARVHFRVARFIMEAGVKLGMRSIPIATACTIYHKFFCETSLDAYDPYLIAMSSIYLAGKVEEQHLRTRDIINVSNRYFNPSGEPLELDSRFWELRDSIVQCELLMLRVLRFQVSFQHPHKYLLHYLVSLKNWLNRHSWQRTPVAVTAWALLRDSYHGGLCLRFQAQHIAVAVLYLALQVYGVEVPAEVEAEKPWWQVFSDDLTKPIIDNIVSDLIQIYTMDTEIP
;
A
#
# COMPACT_ATOMS: atom_id res chain seq x y z
N GLY A 1 -20.00 -0.65 17.06
CA GLY A 1 -19.97 -1.63 15.96
C GLY A 1 -20.28 -0.89 14.69
N GLN A 2 -19.25 -0.58 13.91
CA GLN A 2 -19.36 -0.09 12.54
C GLN A 2 -18.40 -0.98 11.75
N GLY A 3 -18.94 -1.70 10.76
CA GLY A 3 -18.13 -2.54 9.86
C GLY A 3 -17.29 -1.67 8.93
N PRO A 4 -16.28 -2.24 8.26
CA PRO A 4 -15.42 -1.48 7.37
C PRO A 4 -16.25 -1.06 6.15
N GLU A 5 -16.53 0.24 6.04
CA GLU A 5 -17.18 0.83 4.87
C GLU A 5 -16.31 0.54 3.64
N GLY A 6 -16.90 -0.17 2.68
CA GLY A 6 -16.33 -0.27 1.33
C GLY A 6 -16.21 1.14 0.73
N ILE A 7 -15.29 1.30 -0.21
CA ILE A 7 -14.96 2.59 -0.84
C ILE A 7 -16.26 3.33 -1.22
N ALA A 8 -16.54 4.43 -0.53
CA ALA A 8 -17.76 5.21 -0.70
C ALA A 8 -17.89 5.65 -2.17
N ARG A 9 -18.99 5.25 -2.82
CA ARG A 9 -19.30 5.64 -4.20
C ARG A 9 -20.07 6.95 -4.20
N GLY A 10 -19.71 7.88 -5.09
CA GLY A 10 -20.55 9.05 -5.38
C GLY A 10 -21.83 8.65 -6.15
N PRO A 11 -22.83 9.53 -6.23
CA PRO A 11 -24.11 9.27 -6.90
C PRO A 11 -23.98 8.87 -8.38
N ASP A 12 -22.85 9.19 -9.02
CA ASP A 12 -22.60 8.92 -10.45
C ASP A 12 -21.71 7.69 -10.70
N GLY A 13 -21.42 6.87 -9.68
CA GLY A 13 -20.52 5.70 -9.81
C GLY A 13 -19.03 6.05 -9.92
N ARG A 14 -18.68 7.34 -9.94
CA ARG A 14 -17.29 7.82 -9.82
C ARG A 14 -16.77 7.61 -8.40
N PRO A 15 -15.47 7.31 -8.22
CA PRO A 15 -14.87 7.26 -6.89
C PRO A 15 -15.09 8.61 -6.18
N ALA A 16 -15.44 8.57 -4.90
CA ALA A 16 -15.65 9.78 -4.11
C ALA A 16 -14.44 10.74 -4.25
N PRO A 17 -14.66 12.07 -4.25
CA PRO A 17 -13.57 13.04 -4.38
C PRO A 17 -12.39 12.76 -3.44
N GLU A 18 -12.70 12.33 -2.22
CA GLU A 18 -11.73 11.96 -1.18
C GLU A 18 -10.88 10.74 -1.56
N ALA A 19 -11.50 9.69 -2.13
CA ALA A 19 -10.79 8.48 -2.56
C ALA A 19 -9.72 8.80 -3.62
N ARG A 20 -10.01 9.76 -4.53
CA ARG A 20 -9.03 10.22 -5.53
C ARG A 20 -7.87 10.99 -4.89
N VAL A 21 -8.13 11.76 -3.83
CA VAL A 21 -7.07 12.44 -3.07
C VAL A 21 -6.18 11.42 -2.38
N HIS A 22 -6.75 10.45 -1.65
CA HIS A 22 -5.97 9.39 -0.99
C HIS A 22 -5.14 8.58 -1.99
N PHE A 23 -5.69 8.25 -3.16
CA PHE A 23 -4.94 7.55 -4.21
C PHE A 23 -3.73 8.34 -4.69
N ARG A 24 -3.90 9.63 -5.00
CA ARG A 24 -2.80 10.52 -5.46
C ARG A 24 -1.72 10.68 -4.40
N VAL A 25 -2.12 10.80 -3.13
CA VAL A 25 -1.19 10.99 -2.03
C VAL A 25 -0.46 9.69 -1.69
N ALA A 26 -1.13 8.54 -1.74
CA ALA A 26 -0.48 7.25 -1.61
C ALA A 26 0.53 7.01 -2.76
N ARG A 27 0.19 7.39 -3.99
CA ARG A 27 1.12 7.38 -5.13
C ARG A 27 2.34 8.26 -4.88
N PHE A 28 2.13 9.46 -4.36
CA PHE A 28 3.22 10.33 -3.91
C PHE A 28 4.12 9.64 -2.87
N ILE A 29 3.56 9.00 -1.84
CA ILE A 29 4.34 8.29 -0.82
C ILE A 29 5.21 7.20 -1.46
N MET A 30 4.66 6.41 -2.39
CA MET A 30 5.40 5.36 -3.07
C MET A 30 6.53 5.92 -3.95
N GLU A 31 6.24 6.92 -4.78
CA GLU A 31 7.24 7.53 -5.67
C GLU A 31 8.35 8.24 -4.88
N ALA A 32 7.97 8.98 -3.83
CA ALA A 32 8.91 9.64 -2.94
C ALA A 32 9.76 8.62 -2.20
N GLY A 33 9.17 7.55 -1.68
CA GLY A 33 9.89 6.48 -0.99
C GLY A 33 10.93 5.80 -1.89
N VAL A 34 10.59 5.52 -3.16
CA VAL A 34 11.55 4.98 -4.14
C VAL A 34 12.70 5.98 -4.39
N LYS A 35 12.39 7.27 -4.61
CA LYS A 35 13.40 8.32 -4.81
C LYS A 35 14.32 8.52 -3.59
N LEU A 36 13.81 8.27 -2.39
CA LEU A 36 14.55 8.30 -1.13
C LEU A 36 15.37 7.02 -0.86
N GLY A 37 15.28 6.01 -1.72
CA GLY A 37 15.97 4.72 -1.53
C GLY A 37 15.38 3.87 -0.39
N MET A 38 14.10 4.07 -0.05
CA MET A 38 13.42 3.28 0.97
C MET A 38 13.22 1.83 0.52
N ARG A 39 13.33 0.89 1.46
CA ARG A 39 12.92 -0.50 1.25
C ARG A 39 11.40 -0.61 1.18
N SER A 40 10.88 -1.69 0.60
CA SER A 40 9.43 -1.89 0.42
C SER A 40 8.64 -1.83 1.74
N ILE A 41 9.20 -2.35 2.83
CA ILE A 41 8.53 -2.36 4.14
C ILE A 41 8.33 -0.92 4.68
N PRO A 42 9.36 -0.07 4.84
CA PRO A 42 9.18 1.34 5.19
C PRO A 42 8.16 2.10 4.32
N ILE A 43 8.12 1.85 3.00
CA ILE A 43 7.13 2.49 2.11
C ILE A 43 5.71 2.01 2.45
N ALA A 44 5.53 0.71 2.66
CA ALA A 44 4.27 0.11 3.07
C ALA A 44 3.81 0.61 4.44
N THR A 45 4.73 0.72 5.40
CA THR A 45 4.50 1.32 6.72
C THR A 45 4.02 2.76 6.58
N ALA A 46 4.68 3.58 5.75
CA ALA A 46 4.27 4.96 5.50
C ALA A 46 2.85 5.06 4.90
N CYS A 47 2.52 4.23 3.91
CA CYS A 47 1.16 4.19 3.33
C CYS A 47 0.12 3.76 4.37
N THR A 48 0.45 2.77 5.21
CA THR A 48 -0.47 2.26 6.25
C THR A 48 -0.71 3.31 7.33
N ILE A 49 0.33 4.01 7.76
CA ILE A 49 0.25 5.14 8.70
C ILE A 49 -0.66 6.24 8.14
N TYR A 50 -0.44 6.63 6.88
CA TYR A 50 -1.25 7.65 6.20
C TYR A 50 -2.73 7.27 6.17
N HIS A 51 -3.06 6.09 5.67
CA HIS A 51 -4.46 5.64 5.58
C HIS A 51 -5.09 5.54 6.97
N LYS A 52 -4.37 5.00 7.97
CA LYS A 52 -4.89 4.86 9.33
C LYS A 52 -5.15 6.22 9.98
N PHE A 53 -4.31 7.22 9.70
CA PHE A 53 -4.50 8.58 10.21
C PHE A 53 -5.79 9.20 9.68
N PHE A 54 -6.09 9.05 8.39
CA PHE A 54 -7.31 9.55 7.77
C PHE A 54 -8.55 8.67 8.00
N CYS A 55 -8.42 7.51 8.65
CA CYS A 55 -9.57 6.83 9.24
C CYS A 55 -10.03 7.47 10.55
N GLU A 56 -9.14 8.18 11.25
CA GLU A 56 -9.42 8.84 12.54
C GLU A 56 -9.61 10.36 12.41
N THR A 57 -9.39 10.90 11.21
CA THR A 57 -9.38 12.36 10.93
C THR A 57 -10.00 12.65 9.56
N SER A 58 -10.24 13.92 9.24
CA SER A 58 -10.78 14.35 7.95
C SER A 58 -9.76 15.08 7.08
N LEU A 59 -9.97 15.04 5.75
CA LEU A 59 -9.16 15.79 4.78
C LEU A 59 -9.30 17.31 4.92
N ASP A 60 -10.39 17.79 5.53
CA ASP A 60 -10.60 19.22 5.79
C ASP A 60 -9.74 19.74 6.96
N ALA A 61 -9.32 18.86 7.86
CA ALA A 61 -8.59 19.23 9.07
C ALA A 61 -7.06 19.31 8.86
N TYR A 62 -6.51 18.53 7.92
CA TYR A 62 -5.07 18.39 7.74
C TYR A 62 -4.69 18.31 6.26
N ASP A 63 -3.59 18.98 5.88
CA ASP A 63 -3.01 18.83 4.55
C ASP A 63 -2.50 17.38 4.34
N PRO A 64 -3.08 16.61 3.40
CA PRO A 64 -2.71 15.22 3.21
C PRO A 64 -1.25 15.05 2.77
N TYR A 65 -0.64 16.01 2.07
CA TYR A 65 0.74 15.90 1.66
C TYR A 65 1.73 16.16 2.80
N LEU A 66 1.37 17.03 3.74
CA LEU A 66 2.11 17.18 4.99
C LEU A 66 2.06 15.89 5.81
N ILE A 67 0.86 15.31 5.97
CA ILE A 67 0.70 14.01 6.65
C ILE A 67 1.49 12.92 5.93
N ALA A 68 1.52 12.91 4.60
CA ALA A 68 2.29 11.94 3.81
C ALA A 68 3.81 12.07 4.03
N MET A 69 4.36 13.29 4.01
CA MET A 69 5.77 13.54 4.31
C MET A 69 6.13 13.11 5.75
N SER A 70 5.27 13.43 6.72
CA SER A 70 5.43 12.98 8.10
C SER A 70 5.27 11.47 8.26
N SER A 71 4.42 10.83 7.46
CA SER A 71 4.26 9.36 7.42
C SER A 71 5.54 8.68 6.94
N ILE A 72 6.18 9.22 5.90
CA ILE A 72 7.49 8.76 5.41
C ILE A 72 8.56 8.91 6.50
N TYR A 73 8.60 10.08 7.14
CA TYR A 73 9.57 10.37 8.20
C TYR A 73 9.40 9.43 9.40
N LEU A 74 8.17 9.22 9.86
CA LEU A 74 7.85 8.33 10.97
C LEU A 74 8.11 6.86 10.62
N ALA A 75 7.72 6.40 9.44
CA ALA A 75 7.97 5.03 8.98
C ALA A 75 9.46 4.70 8.91
N GLY A 76 10.29 5.66 8.46
CA GLY A 76 11.75 5.50 8.47
C GLY A 76 12.31 5.24 9.88
N LYS A 77 11.71 5.84 10.91
CA LYS A 77 12.09 5.55 12.30
C LYS A 77 11.57 4.21 12.80
N VAL A 78 10.28 3.93 12.56
CA VAL A 78 9.65 2.67 12.98
C VAL A 78 10.35 1.44 12.40
N GLU A 79 10.80 1.53 11.15
CA GLU A 79 11.45 0.42 10.42
C GLU A 79 12.99 0.53 10.41
N GLU A 80 13.57 1.38 11.27
CA GLU A 80 15.02 1.56 11.44
C GLU A 80 15.79 1.91 10.15
N GLN A 81 15.12 2.60 9.22
CA GLN A 81 15.71 3.22 8.03
C GLN A 81 15.61 4.75 8.14
N HIS A 82 16.53 5.34 8.89
CA HIS A 82 16.54 6.77 9.17
C HIS A 82 16.70 7.63 7.90
N LEU A 83 15.78 8.57 7.70
CA LEU A 83 15.77 9.52 6.58
C LEU A 83 16.02 10.94 7.09
N ARG A 84 16.78 11.73 6.33
CA ARG A 84 16.96 13.16 6.63
C ARG A 84 15.72 13.92 6.18
N THR A 85 15.14 14.73 7.06
CA THR A 85 13.96 15.57 6.73
C THR A 85 14.20 16.45 5.51
N ARG A 86 15.43 16.96 5.34
CA ARG A 86 15.82 17.73 4.14
C ARG A 86 15.61 16.95 2.84
N ASP A 87 15.97 15.67 2.83
CA ASP A 87 15.88 14.85 1.63
C ASP A 87 14.40 14.54 1.30
N ILE A 88 13.57 14.32 2.33
CA ILE A 88 12.10 14.20 2.19
C ILE A 88 11.53 15.47 1.57
N ILE A 89 11.87 16.65 2.09
CA ILE A 89 11.39 17.94 1.55
C ILE A 89 11.85 18.13 0.11
N ASN A 90 13.12 17.85 -0.21
CA ASN A 90 13.66 18.01 -1.55
C ASN A 90 12.96 17.09 -2.57
N VAL A 91 12.75 15.82 -2.23
CA VAL A 91 12.02 14.87 -3.07
C VAL A 91 10.57 15.32 -3.26
N SER A 92 9.95 15.85 -2.21
CA SER A 92 8.58 16.36 -2.26
C SER A 92 8.47 17.59 -3.15
N ASN A 93 9.37 18.56 -3.01
CA ASN A 93 9.42 19.72 -3.90
C ASN A 93 9.62 19.30 -5.37
N ARG A 94 10.52 18.33 -5.63
CA ARG A 94 10.75 17.82 -6.99
C ARG A 94 9.54 17.07 -7.55
N TYR A 95 8.72 16.46 -6.69
CA TYR A 95 7.46 15.83 -7.10
C TYR A 95 6.42 16.87 -7.54
N PHE A 96 6.23 17.94 -6.76
CA PHE A 96 5.26 19.00 -7.11
C PHE A 96 5.76 19.95 -8.21
N ASN A 97 7.08 20.15 -8.30
CA ASN A 97 7.72 21.04 -9.26
C ASN A 97 8.78 20.28 -10.09
N PRO A 98 8.39 19.42 -11.04
CA PRO A 98 9.33 18.57 -11.80
C PRO A 98 10.38 19.37 -12.59
N SER A 99 10.00 20.53 -13.12
CA SER A 99 10.86 21.45 -13.88
C SER A 99 11.33 22.66 -13.06
N GLY A 100 11.01 22.70 -11.76
CA GLY A 100 11.40 23.78 -10.88
C GLY A 100 12.88 23.73 -10.50
N GLU A 101 13.39 24.88 -10.07
CA GLU A 101 14.72 24.98 -9.46
C GLU A 101 14.77 24.24 -8.11
N PRO A 102 15.97 23.84 -7.66
CA PRO A 102 16.14 23.29 -6.32
C PRO A 102 15.58 24.24 -5.25
N LEU A 103 14.99 23.67 -4.20
CA LEU A 103 14.40 24.48 -3.13
C LEU A 103 15.51 25.25 -2.41
N GLU A 104 15.34 26.57 -2.28
CA GLU A 104 16.24 27.39 -1.48
C GLU A 104 16.06 27.07 0.02
N LEU A 105 17.13 27.22 0.80
CA LEU A 105 17.11 27.03 2.25
C LEU A 105 16.58 28.28 2.96
N ASP A 106 15.37 28.69 2.58
CA ASP A 106 14.69 29.88 3.07
C ASP A 106 13.82 29.61 4.31
N SER A 107 13.08 30.61 4.77
CA SER A 107 12.16 30.46 5.92
C SER A 107 11.11 29.38 5.69
N ARG A 108 10.61 29.23 4.45
CA ARG A 108 9.59 28.24 4.09
C ARG A 108 10.11 26.81 4.24
N PHE A 109 11.37 26.56 3.88
CA PHE A 109 12.01 25.27 4.13
C PHE A 109 12.02 24.91 5.62
N TRP A 110 12.42 25.85 6.48
CA TRP A 110 12.50 25.63 7.92
C TRP A 110 11.13 25.44 8.56
N GLU A 111 10.14 26.22 8.17
CA GLU A 111 8.75 26.07 8.61
C GLU A 111 8.17 24.70 8.23
N LEU A 112 8.43 24.23 7.00
CA LEU A 112 7.98 22.91 6.56
C LEU A 112 8.69 21.78 7.33
N ARG A 113 10.01 21.93 7.56
CA ARG A 113 10.78 20.98 8.36
C ARG A 113 10.20 20.86 9.78
N ASP A 114 9.93 22.00 10.42
CA ASP A 114 9.38 22.02 11.77
C ASP A 114 7.97 21.44 11.78
N SER A 115 7.15 21.75 10.76
CA SER A 115 5.82 21.15 10.59
C SER A 115 5.87 19.63 10.48
N ILE A 116 6.81 19.07 9.69
CA ILE A 116 6.98 17.61 9.56
C ILE A 116 7.29 16.97 10.92
N VAL A 117 8.17 17.60 11.70
CA VAL A 117 8.57 17.13 13.03
C VAL A 117 7.43 17.24 14.04
N GLN A 118 6.65 18.33 14.03
CA GLN A 118 5.50 18.48 14.92
C GLN A 118 4.36 17.51 14.56
N CYS A 119 4.12 17.31 13.27
CA CYS A 119 3.13 16.35 12.77
C CYS A 119 3.46 14.91 13.21
N GLU A 120 4.72 14.56 13.42
CA GLU A 120 5.07 13.24 13.96
C GLU A 120 4.39 12.95 15.30
N LEU A 121 4.53 13.87 16.28
CA LEU A 121 3.96 13.66 17.61
C LEU A 121 2.42 13.67 17.55
N LEU A 122 1.84 14.50 16.69
CA LEU A 122 0.41 14.50 16.41
C LEU A 122 -0.05 13.13 15.89
N MET A 123 0.62 12.60 14.86
CA MET A 123 0.27 11.32 14.26
C MET A 123 0.41 10.18 15.25
N LEU A 124 1.47 10.16 16.07
CA LEU A 124 1.63 9.17 17.14
C LEU A 124 0.46 9.20 18.13
N ARG A 125 -0.02 10.40 18.51
CA ARG A 125 -1.17 10.54 19.43
C ARG A 125 -2.48 10.09 18.80
N VAL A 126 -2.76 10.52 17.57
CA VAL A 126 -3.97 10.11 16.82
C VAL A 126 -4.00 8.59 16.66
N LEU A 127 -2.86 8.00 16.30
CA LEU A 127 -2.71 6.54 16.12
C LEU A 127 -2.54 5.77 17.43
N ARG A 128 -2.62 6.44 18.59
CA ARG A 128 -2.45 5.84 19.92
C ARG A 128 -1.16 5.02 20.05
N PHE A 129 -0.09 5.49 19.41
CA PHE A 129 1.23 4.85 19.32
C PHE A 129 1.21 3.46 18.66
N GLN A 130 0.13 3.07 17.98
CA GLN A 130 0.00 1.82 17.25
C GLN A 130 0.50 1.99 15.80
N VAL A 131 1.82 2.09 15.66
CA VAL A 131 2.53 2.30 14.38
C VAL A 131 3.32 1.09 13.91
N SER A 132 3.21 -0.06 14.60
CA SER A 132 3.76 -1.33 14.14
C SER A 132 2.69 -2.12 13.39
N PHE A 133 3.01 -2.57 12.17
CA PHE A 133 2.06 -3.25 11.30
C PHE A 133 2.62 -4.58 10.81
N GLN A 134 1.73 -5.55 10.61
CA GLN A 134 2.06 -6.77 9.90
C GLN A 134 1.83 -6.53 8.41
N HIS A 135 2.88 -6.71 7.60
CA HIS A 135 2.80 -6.50 6.16
C HIS A 135 2.68 -7.82 5.38
N PRO A 136 1.93 -7.87 4.26
CA PRO A 136 1.78 -9.07 3.42
C PRO A 136 3.08 -9.56 2.80
N HIS A 137 4.11 -8.70 2.68
CA HIS A 137 5.37 -8.96 2.00
C HIS A 137 6.05 -10.26 2.46
N LYS A 138 6.12 -10.48 3.78
CA LYS A 138 6.74 -11.70 4.33
C LYS A 138 5.95 -12.96 3.94
N TYR A 139 4.63 -12.89 4.04
CA TYR A 139 3.74 -14.00 3.67
C TYR A 139 3.82 -14.31 2.18
N LEU A 140 3.76 -13.29 1.33
CA LEU A 140 3.86 -13.45 -0.12
C LEU A 140 5.18 -14.14 -0.51
N LEU A 141 6.30 -13.75 0.10
CA LEU A 141 7.59 -14.42 -0.14
C LEU A 141 7.53 -15.92 0.19
N HIS A 142 7.00 -16.27 1.37
CA HIS A 142 6.87 -17.68 1.77
C HIS A 142 5.92 -18.46 0.85
N TYR A 143 4.77 -17.87 0.49
CA TYR A 143 3.78 -18.52 -0.38
C TYR A 143 4.30 -18.73 -1.80
N LEU A 144 5.04 -17.77 -2.36
CA LEU A 144 5.70 -17.91 -3.67
C LEU A 144 6.72 -19.06 -3.68
N VAL A 145 7.49 -19.22 -2.61
CA VAL A 145 8.45 -20.34 -2.48
C VAL A 145 7.73 -21.68 -2.42
N SER A 146 6.63 -21.77 -1.66
CA SER A 146 5.81 -22.99 -1.59
C SER A 146 5.17 -23.34 -2.93
N LEU A 147 4.54 -22.37 -3.61
CA LEU A 147 3.93 -22.58 -4.93
C LEU A 147 4.94 -22.98 -6.00
N LYS A 148 6.14 -22.41 -5.99
CA LYS A 148 7.22 -22.80 -6.91
C LYS A 148 7.55 -24.29 -6.80
N ASN A 149 7.42 -24.89 -5.61
CA ASN A 149 7.66 -26.32 -5.40
C ASN A 149 6.48 -27.19 -5.82
N TRP A 150 5.26 -26.65 -5.83
CA TRP A 150 4.05 -27.37 -6.26
C TRP A 150 3.87 -27.35 -7.79
N LEU A 151 4.34 -26.28 -8.45
CA LEU A 151 4.17 -26.07 -9.89
C LEU A 151 5.29 -26.71 -10.71
N ASN A 152 4.97 -27.08 -11.97
CA ASN A 152 5.97 -27.56 -12.92
C ASN A 152 7.03 -26.46 -13.18
N ARG A 153 8.32 -26.82 -13.02
CA ARG A 153 9.47 -25.92 -13.22
C ARG A 153 9.41 -25.17 -14.55
N HIS A 154 8.98 -25.83 -15.64
CA HIS A 154 8.89 -25.20 -16.95
C HIS A 154 7.77 -24.16 -17.05
N SER A 155 6.62 -24.38 -16.39
CA SER A 155 5.51 -23.42 -16.36
C SER A 155 5.86 -22.19 -15.52
N TRP A 156 6.43 -22.41 -14.34
CA TRP A 156 6.83 -21.34 -13.43
C TRP A 156 7.92 -20.42 -14.00
N GLN A 157 8.90 -20.97 -14.74
CA GLN A 157 9.96 -20.15 -15.33
C GLN A 157 9.48 -19.27 -16.49
N ARG A 158 8.40 -19.66 -17.18
CA ARG A 158 7.87 -18.93 -18.34
C ARG A 158 6.81 -17.90 -17.97
N THR A 159 6.25 -17.98 -16.75
CA THR A 159 5.19 -17.09 -16.29
C THR A 159 5.73 -16.17 -15.18
N PRO A 160 5.67 -14.83 -15.34
CA PRO A 160 6.20 -13.91 -14.35
C PRO A 160 5.25 -13.72 -13.14
N VAL A 161 4.65 -14.81 -12.63
CA VAL A 161 3.67 -14.80 -11.53
C VAL A 161 4.22 -14.06 -10.31
N ALA A 162 5.46 -14.34 -9.92
CA ALA A 162 6.09 -13.69 -8.77
C ALA A 162 6.19 -12.18 -8.95
N VAL A 163 6.63 -11.71 -10.13
CA VAL A 163 6.80 -10.28 -10.43
C VAL A 163 5.44 -9.58 -10.39
N THR A 164 4.43 -10.19 -11.00
CA THR A 164 3.06 -9.65 -11.02
C THR A 164 2.43 -9.64 -9.64
N ALA A 165 2.61 -10.69 -8.83
CA ALA A 165 2.11 -10.70 -7.45
C ALA A 165 2.76 -9.61 -6.58
N TRP A 166 4.06 -9.34 -6.75
CA TRP A 166 4.74 -8.24 -6.07
C TRP A 166 4.25 -6.86 -6.55
N ALA A 167 3.96 -6.70 -7.84
CA ALA A 167 3.38 -5.47 -8.38
C ALA A 167 1.97 -5.25 -7.83
N LEU A 168 1.09 -6.26 -7.89
CA LEU A 168 -0.25 -6.22 -7.30
C LEU A 168 -0.21 -5.89 -5.79
N LEU A 169 0.75 -6.47 -5.06
CA LEU A 169 0.92 -6.15 -3.64
C LEU A 169 1.33 -4.69 -3.42
N ARG A 170 2.26 -4.17 -4.20
CA ARG A 170 2.63 -2.74 -4.15
C ARG A 170 1.40 -1.89 -4.38
N ASP A 171 0.64 -2.22 -5.42
CA ASP A 171 -0.49 -1.41 -5.85
C ASP A 171 -1.65 -1.43 -4.83
N SER A 172 -1.76 -2.51 -4.04
CA SER A 172 -2.72 -2.62 -2.94
C SER A 172 -2.64 -1.48 -1.90
N TYR A 173 -1.47 -0.86 -1.74
CA TYR A 173 -1.25 0.24 -0.79
C TYR A 173 -1.75 1.60 -1.30
N HIS A 174 -2.13 1.74 -2.58
CA HIS A 174 -2.85 2.92 -3.04
C HIS A 174 -4.23 3.03 -2.39
N GLY A 175 -4.84 1.89 -2.03
CA GLY A 175 -6.06 1.81 -1.26
C GLY A 175 -5.83 1.45 0.21
N GLY A 176 -6.90 1.52 1.00
CA GLY A 176 -6.91 1.12 2.41
C GLY A 176 -7.01 -0.39 2.67
N LEU A 177 -6.61 -1.25 1.70
CA LEU A 177 -6.73 -2.71 1.86
C LEU A 177 -5.96 -3.23 3.07
N CYS A 178 -4.78 -2.64 3.34
CA CYS A 178 -3.92 -2.97 4.48
C CYS A 178 -4.59 -2.77 5.85
N LEU A 179 -5.69 -2.01 5.93
CA LEU A 179 -6.45 -1.78 7.16
C LEU A 179 -7.69 -2.68 7.27
N ARG A 180 -8.23 -3.12 6.13
CA ARG A 180 -9.50 -3.85 6.04
C ARG A 180 -9.32 -5.37 6.07
N PHE A 181 -8.17 -5.85 5.59
CA PHE A 181 -7.90 -7.29 5.46
C PHE A 181 -6.60 -7.68 6.14
N GLN A 182 -6.52 -8.92 6.60
CA GLN A 182 -5.30 -9.43 7.21
C GLN A 182 -4.17 -9.54 6.18
N ALA A 183 -2.94 -9.35 6.64
CA ALA A 183 -1.77 -9.40 5.78
C ALA A 183 -1.63 -10.73 5.00
N GLN A 184 -2.01 -11.84 5.63
CA GLN A 184 -2.01 -13.18 5.03
C GLN A 184 -3.02 -13.26 3.88
N HIS A 185 -4.24 -12.77 4.11
CA HIS A 185 -5.31 -12.78 3.10
C HIS A 185 -4.95 -11.95 1.88
N ILE A 186 -4.37 -10.77 2.07
CA ILE A 186 -3.90 -9.92 0.96
C ILE A 186 -2.82 -10.64 0.16
N ALA A 187 -1.84 -11.26 0.82
CA ALA A 187 -0.76 -12.00 0.14
C ALA A 187 -1.30 -13.17 -0.70
N VAL A 188 -2.30 -13.89 -0.21
CA VAL A 188 -2.95 -14.96 -0.97
C VAL A 188 -3.79 -14.41 -2.12
N ALA A 189 -4.53 -13.32 -1.91
CA ALA A 189 -5.38 -12.73 -2.94
C ALA A 189 -4.60 -12.15 -4.12
N VAL A 190 -3.48 -11.45 -3.88
CA VAL A 190 -2.62 -10.96 -4.98
C VAL A 190 -1.98 -12.12 -5.76
N LEU A 191 -1.66 -13.21 -5.06
CA LEU A 191 -1.11 -14.41 -5.67
C LEU A 191 -2.16 -15.17 -6.49
N TYR A 192 -3.36 -15.30 -5.95
CA TYR A 192 -4.53 -15.85 -6.63
C TYR A 192 -4.80 -15.09 -7.93
N LEU A 193 -4.86 -13.75 -7.87
CA LEU A 193 -5.08 -12.92 -9.04
C LEU A 193 -3.93 -13.07 -10.06
N ALA A 194 -2.67 -13.09 -9.62
CA ALA A 194 -1.54 -13.29 -10.52
C ALA A 194 -1.59 -14.64 -11.25
N LEU A 195 -1.97 -15.72 -10.56
CA LEU A 195 -2.14 -17.05 -11.18
C LEU A 195 -3.28 -17.05 -12.21
N GLN A 196 -4.41 -16.42 -11.89
CA GLN A 196 -5.56 -16.30 -12.79
C GLN A 196 -5.20 -15.50 -14.05
N VAL A 197 -4.46 -14.40 -13.92
CA VAL A 197 -4.01 -13.57 -15.06
C VAL A 197 -3.17 -14.37 -16.05
N TYR A 198 -2.34 -15.30 -15.58
CA TYR A 198 -1.51 -16.15 -16.43
C TYR A 198 -2.14 -17.51 -16.79
N GLY A 199 -3.36 -17.79 -16.33
CA GLY A 199 -4.02 -19.08 -16.53
C GLY A 199 -3.24 -20.26 -15.94
N VAL A 200 -2.53 -20.03 -14.83
CA VAL A 200 -1.75 -21.07 -14.14
C VAL A 200 -2.64 -21.75 -13.11
N GLU A 201 -3.00 -23.00 -13.38
CA GLU A 201 -3.74 -23.83 -12.43
C GLU A 201 -2.77 -24.48 -11.42
N VAL A 202 -3.19 -24.52 -10.16
CA VAL A 202 -2.42 -25.18 -9.11
C VAL A 202 -2.73 -26.69 -9.16
N PRO A 203 -1.70 -27.57 -9.26
CA PRO A 203 -1.91 -29.00 -9.35
C PRO A 203 -2.73 -29.56 -8.17
N ALA A 204 -3.47 -30.63 -8.43
CA ALA A 204 -4.27 -31.38 -7.46
C ALA A 204 -5.44 -30.62 -6.80
N GLU A 205 -5.86 -29.46 -7.32
CA GLU A 205 -7.05 -28.75 -6.82
C GLU A 205 -8.35 -29.57 -6.93
N VAL A 206 -8.48 -30.41 -7.97
CA VAL A 206 -9.67 -31.26 -8.20
C VAL A 206 -9.73 -32.46 -7.24
N GLU A 207 -8.57 -32.89 -6.72
CA GLU A 207 -8.45 -34.06 -5.85
C GLU A 207 -8.31 -33.68 -4.36
N ALA A 208 -8.11 -32.40 -4.05
CA ALA A 208 -7.89 -31.91 -2.70
C ALA A 208 -9.22 -31.65 -1.97
N GLU A 209 -9.27 -32.01 -0.68
CA GLU A 209 -10.42 -31.71 0.20
C GLU A 209 -10.61 -30.21 0.43
N LYS A 210 -9.54 -29.43 0.28
CA LYS A 210 -9.53 -27.98 0.46
C LYS A 210 -8.84 -27.30 -0.73
N PRO A 211 -9.30 -26.11 -1.16
CA PRO A 211 -8.61 -25.34 -2.18
C PRO A 211 -7.22 -24.92 -1.70
N TRP A 212 -6.29 -24.73 -2.64
CA TRP A 212 -4.87 -24.51 -2.33
C TRP A 212 -4.62 -23.29 -1.44
N TRP A 213 -5.45 -22.24 -1.54
CA TRP A 213 -5.30 -21.02 -0.75
C TRP A 213 -5.57 -21.24 0.74
N GLN A 214 -6.39 -22.23 1.10
CA GLN A 214 -6.67 -22.55 2.51
C GLN A 214 -5.50 -23.22 3.20
N VAL A 215 -4.56 -23.80 2.46
CA VAL A 215 -3.29 -24.32 3.01
C VAL A 215 -2.44 -23.19 3.60
N PHE A 216 -2.57 -21.98 3.06
CA PHE A 216 -1.82 -20.81 3.53
C PHE A 216 -2.53 -20.03 4.64
N SER A 217 -3.87 -20.09 4.68
CA SER A 217 -4.71 -19.43 5.68
C SER A 217 -6.05 -20.18 5.75
N ASP A 218 -6.24 -20.95 6.82
CA ASP A 218 -7.42 -21.81 7.00
C ASP A 218 -8.74 -21.03 7.09
N ASP A 219 -8.69 -19.79 7.58
CA ASP A 219 -9.84 -18.89 7.73
C ASP A 219 -10.21 -18.13 6.43
N LEU A 220 -9.40 -18.27 5.37
CA LEU A 220 -9.63 -17.59 4.11
C LEU A 220 -10.74 -18.26 3.28
N THR A 221 -11.76 -17.46 2.95
CA THR A 221 -12.89 -17.89 2.11
C THR A 221 -12.83 -17.24 0.74
N LYS A 222 -13.43 -17.89 -0.26
CA LYS A 222 -13.50 -17.36 -1.64
C LYS A 222 -14.13 -15.95 -1.72
N PRO A 223 -15.22 -15.63 -1.00
CA PRO A 223 -15.77 -14.27 -0.97
C PRO A 223 -14.78 -13.21 -0.46
N ILE A 224 -13.92 -13.55 0.51
CA ILE A 224 -12.89 -12.61 1.00
C ILE A 224 -11.86 -12.34 -0.10
N ILE A 225 -11.42 -13.39 -0.82
CA ILE A 225 -10.50 -13.24 -1.96
C ILE A 225 -11.14 -12.35 -3.03
N ASP A 226 -12.39 -12.61 -3.38
CA ASP A 226 -13.11 -11.87 -4.42
C ASP A 226 -13.30 -10.39 -4.04
N ASN A 227 -13.56 -10.09 -2.76
CA ASN A 227 -13.62 -8.72 -2.26
C ASN A 227 -12.27 -8.01 -2.38
N ILE A 228 -11.16 -8.67 -1.98
CA ILE A 228 -9.81 -8.09 -2.10
C ILE A 228 -9.46 -7.85 -3.57
N VAL A 229 -9.73 -8.82 -4.44
CA VAL A 229 -9.46 -8.73 -5.88
C VAL A 229 -10.30 -7.63 -6.53
N SER A 230 -11.58 -7.52 -6.17
CA SER A 230 -12.46 -6.45 -6.65
C SER A 230 -11.91 -5.07 -6.26
N ASP A 231 -11.49 -4.89 -5.00
CA ASP A 231 -10.91 -3.63 -4.52
C ASP A 231 -9.58 -3.31 -5.23
N LEU A 232 -8.74 -4.32 -5.50
CA LEU A 232 -7.51 -4.16 -6.29
C LEU A 232 -7.80 -3.72 -7.74
N ILE A 233 -8.77 -4.35 -8.40
CA ILE A 233 -9.17 -3.98 -9.76
C ILE A 233 -9.71 -2.55 -9.80
N GLN A 234 -10.42 -2.12 -8.75
CA GLN A 234 -10.89 -0.75 -8.63
C GLN A 234 -9.73 0.26 -8.57
N ILE A 235 -8.62 -0.07 -7.91
CA ILE A 235 -7.42 0.78 -7.88
C ILE A 235 -6.88 1.02 -9.30
N TYR A 236 -6.83 -0.01 -10.15
CA TYR A 236 -6.43 0.14 -11.55
C TYR A 236 -7.43 0.95 -12.38
N THR A 237 -8.71 0.87 -12.05
CA THR A 237 -9.73 1.72 -12.67
C THR A 237 -9.53 3.18 -12.29
N MET A 238 -9.13 3.46 -11.05
CA MET A 238 -8.83 4.83 -10.60
C MET A 238 -7.57 5.38 -11.26
N ASP A 239 -6.54 4.56 -11.47
CA ASP A 239 -5.29 5.00 -12.12
C ASP A 239 -5.51 5.40 -13.58
N THR A 240 -6.40 4.71 -14.31
CA THR A 240 -6.73 5.09 -15.71
C THR A 240 -7.59 6.36 -15.79
N GLU A 241 -8.34 6.70 -14.74
CA GLU A 241 -9.18 7.89 -14.66
C GLU A 241 -8.45 9.14 -14.14
N ILE A 242 -7.23 8.98 -13.61
CA ILE A 242 -6.43 10.08 -13.07
C ILE A 242 -5.30 10.39 -14.08
N PRO A 243 -5.31 11.58 -14.72
CA PRO A 243 -4.27 11.99 -15.65
C PRO A 243 -2.87 12.06 -15.02
#